data_AF-A0A6P0JW39-F1
#
_entry.id   AF-A0A6P0JW39-F1
#
_cell.length_a   1.000
_cell.length_b   1.000
_cell.length_c   1.000
_cell.angle_alpha   90.00
_cell.angle_beta   90.00
_cell.angle_gamma   90.00
#
_symmetry.space_group_name_H-M   'P 1'
#
loop_
_entity.id
_entity.type
_entity.pdbx_description
1 polymer ?
#
loop_
_entity_poly.entity_id
_entity_poly.type
_entity_poly.pdbx_seq_one_letter_code
_entity_poly.pdbx_strand_id
1 'polypeptide(L)'
;LSGTGSQYAHDGHIAWGDLFMNFTGQSLDAANNAGDLFGIRFASNNESDAPSLGLYSNVTGKDVVRANGLLLDDLADYNNWIESHGGDPSIGDLSATDPYFNQNRHIQNVIASGTRIGDVNIVDDLSNLGLDFGQFGATGNHTFALSVDRELLPDGDFLAHLGPECDNDVIAIDGELEEVPEPTTALALGAVGLLVGASRKRRQADDAS
;
A
#
# COMPACT_ATOMS: atom_id res chain seq x y z
N LEU A 1 -5.17 -4.05 -15.06
CA LEU A 1 -5.31 -4.87 -13.83
C LEU A 1 -6.73 -5.43 -13.78
N SER A 2 -7.05 -6.28 -14.76
CA SER A 2 -8.43 -6.74 -15.01
C SER A 2 -8.67 -8.16 -14.51
N GLY A 3 -7.81 -8.71 -13.66
CA GLY A 3 -7.90 -10.08 -13.16
C GLY A 3 -7.90 -11.17 -14.24
N THR A 4 -8.43 -12.34 -13.89
CA THR A 4 -8.58 -13.51 -14.77
C THR A 4 -9.97 -14.12 -14.63
N GLY A 5 -10.46 -14.78 -15.68
CA GLY A 5 -11.70 -15.54 -15.60
C GLY A 5 -11.53 -16.79 -14.71
N SER A 6 -12.53 -17.09 -13.89
CA SER A 6 -12.56 -18.27 -13.02
C SER A 6 -13.96 -18.84 -12.92
N GLN A 7 -14.13 -20.13 -13.19
CA GLN A 7 -15.40 -20.84 -12.99
C GLN A 7 -15.75 -21.08 -11.51
N TYR A 8 -14.79 -20.83 -10.61
CA TYR A 8 -14.96 -21.00 -9.17
C TYR A 8 -15.37 -19.70 -8.48
N ALA A 9 -15.22 -18.57 -9.16
CA ALA A 9 -15.70 -17.29 -8.67
C ALA A 9 -17.18 -17.09 -9.05
N HIS A 10 -17.94 -16.49 -8.13
CA HIS A 10 -19.39 -16.31 -8.25
C HIS A 10 -19.78 -15.45 -9.46
N ASP A 11 -18.99 -14.43 -9.77
CA ASP A 11 -19.20 -13.54 -10.91
C ASP A 11 -18.41 -13.98 -12.17
N GLY A 12 -17.68 -15.08 -12.08
CA GLY A 12 -16.85 -15.63 -13.16
C GLY A 12 -15.46 -15.01 -13.27
N HIS A 13 -15.04 -14.20 -12.29
CA HIS A 13 -13.83 -13.38 -12.34
C HIS A 13 -13.06 -13.41 -11.02
N ILE A 14 -11.73 -13.33 -11.08
CA ILE A 14 -10.88 -13.11 -9.90
C ILE A 14 -9.96 -11.94 -10.22
N ALA A 15 -10.08 -10.88 -9.46
CA ALA A 15 -9.28 -9.67 -9.54
C ALA A 15 -8.17 -9.61 -8.49
N TRP A 16 -7.47 -8.48 -8.52
CA TRP A 16 -6.71 -8.02 -7.36
C TRP A 16 -7.67 -7.47 -6.32
N GLY A 17 -7.40 -7.80 -5.06
CA GLY A 17 -7.96 -7.08 -3.93
C GLY A 17 -7.43 -5.64 -3.86
N ASP A 18 -7.77 -4.96 -2.77
CA ASP A 18 -7.23 -3.64 -2.47
C ASP A 18 -5.92 -3.77 -1.70
N LEU A 19 -5.00 -2.82 -1.87
CA LEU A 19 -3.80 -2.75 -1.02
C LEU A 19 -4.18 -2.07 0.29
N PHE A 20 -3.92 -2.71 1.42
CA PHE A 20 -4.11 -2.13 2.75
C PHE A 20 -2.78 -1.71 3.36
N MET A 21 -2.81 -0.67 4.19
CA MET A 21 -1.67 -0.22 4.99
C MET A 21 -2.15 0.07 6.41
N ASN A 22 -1.41 -0.42 7.40
CA ASN A 22 -1.71 -0.30 8.81
C ASN A 22 -0.52 0.35 9.55
N PHE A 23 -0.71 1.60 9.96
CA PHE A 23 0.27 2.41 10.68
C PHE A 23 0.08 2.35 12.21
N THR A 24 -0.84 1.51 12.71
CA THR A 24 -1.24 1.53 14.13
C THR A 24 -0.33 0.69 15.03
N GLY A 25 0.48 -0.20 14.44
CA GLY A 25 1.22 -1.23 15.17
C GLY A 25 0.34 -2.32 15.80
N GLN A 26 -0.97 -2.34 15.51
CA GLN A 26 -1.89 -3.36 15.99
C GLN A 26 -2.07 -4.48 14.96
N SER A 27 -2.66 -5.61 15.38
CA SER A 27 -3.09 -6.66 14.44
C SER A 27 -4.08 -6.14 13.42
N LEU A 28 -4.20 -6.83 12.27
CA LEU A 28 -5.14 -6.45 11.22
C LEU A 28 -6.57 -6.35 11.77
N ASP A 29 -7.04 -7.34 12.52
CA ASP A 29 -8.39 -7.34 13.09
C ASP A 29 -8.64 -6.12 14.00
N ALA A 30 -7.66 -5.72 14.81
CA ALA A 30 -7.82 -4.61 15.73
C ALA A 30 -7.93 -3.27 14.98
N ALA A 31 -7.01 -3.01 14.06
CA ALA A 31 -7.04 -1.82 13.21
C ALA A 31 -8.28 -1.79 12.31
N ASN A 32 -8.66 -2.94 11.74
CA ASN A 32 -9.85 -3.09 10.90
C ASN A 32 -11.14 -2.80 11.66
N ASN A 33 -11.27 -3.31 12.89
CA ASN A 33 -12.46 -3.07 13.72
C ASN A 33 -12.56 -1.62 14.20
N ALA A 34 -11.43 -0.93 14.37
CA ALA A 34 -11.40 0.49 14.66
C ALA A 34 -11.66 1.36 13.42
N GLY A 35 -11.50 0.79 12.22
CA GLY A 35 -11.53 1.53 10.97
C GLY A 35 -10.30 2.39 10.79
N ASP A 36 -9.13 1.97 11.27
CA ASP A 36 -7.88 2.75 11.28
C ASP A 36 -6.93 2.36 10.13
N LEU A 37 -7.42 1.59 9.15
CA LEU A 37 -6.62 1.22 7.99
C LEU A 37 -6.58 2.37 6.97
N PHE A 38 -5.52 2.36 6.16
CA PHE A 38 -5.50 3.01 4.86
C PHE A 38 -5.68 1.95 3.77
N GLY A 39 -6.31 2.32 2.66
CA GLY A 39 -6.59 1.42 1.55
C GLY A 39 -6.38 2.10 0.21
N ILE A 40 -5.81 1.39 -0.75
CA ILE A 40 -5.69 1.83 -2.14
C ILE A 40 -6.55 0.92 -3.01
N ARG A 41 -7.65 1.48 -3.53
CA ARG A 41 -8.44 0.85 -4.60
C ARG A 41 -7.83 1.21 -5.94
N PHE A 42 -7.10 0.29 -6.55
CA PHE A 42 -6.45 0.49 -7.85
C PHE A 42 -7.02 -0.42 -8.95
N ALA A 43 -7.67 -1.52 -8.58
CA ALA A 43 -8.38 -2.39 -9.51
C ALA A 43 -9.85 -1.92 -9.63
N SER A 44 -10.29 -1.63 -10.85
CA SER A 44 -11.65 -1.13 -11.10
C SER A 44 -12.71 -2.22 -11.12
N ASN A 45 -12.28 -3.49 -11.25
CA ASN A 45 -13.15 -4.65 -11.36
C ASN A 45 -12.81 -5.61 -10.23
N ASN A 46 -13.14 -5.22 -9.01
CA ASN A 46 -13.01 -6.01 -7.79
C ASN A 46 -14.25 -5.78 -6.89
N GLU A 47 -14.51 -6.65 -5.91
CA GLU A 47 -15.66 -6.62 -5.00
C GLU A 47 -15.55 -5.60 -3.85
N SER A 48 -14.65 -4.63 -4.00
CA SER A 48 -14.54 -3.48 -3.10
C SER A 48 -15.81 -2.64 -3.11
N ASP A 49 -16.26 -2.22 -1.93
CA ASP A 49 -17.41 -1.32 -1.75
C ASP A 49 -17.02 0.16 -1.89
N ALA A 50 -15.72 0.46 -1.99
CA ALA A 50 -15.22 1.82 -2.17
C ALA A 50 -15.59 2.38 -3.55
N PRO A 51 -16.38 3.44 -3.71
CA PRO A 51 -17.10 3.74 -4.97
C PRO A 51 -16.25 4.09 -6.20
N SER A 52 -14.94 4.28 -6.05
CA SER A 52 -14.05 4.74 -7.11
C SER A 52 -12.60 4.31 -6.84
N LEU A 53 -11.73 4.40 -7.86
CA LEU A 53 -10.30 4.29 -7.64
C LEU A 53 -9.79 5.44 -6.76
N GLY A 54 -8.84 5.16 -5.87
CA GLY A 54 -8.22 6.17 -5.03
C GLY A 54 -7.55 5.63 -3.78
N LEU A 55 -6.96 6.57 -3.04
CA LEU A 55 -6.48 6.38 -1.68
C LEU A 55 -7.61 6.69 -0.69
N TYR A 56 -7.77 5.83 0.31
CA TYR A 56 -8.80 5.88 1.32
C TYR A 56 -8.17 5.86 2.73
N SER A 57 -8.77 6.61 3.65
CA SER A 57 -8.52 6.53 5.09
C SER A 57 -9.79 6.10 5.81
N ASN A 58 -9.65 5.87 7.12
CA ASN A 58 -10.70 5.36 7.97
C ASN A 58 -11.28 4.04 7.43
N VAL A 59 -10.40 3.17 6.93
CA VAL A 59 -10.80 1.99 6.16
C VAL A 59 -11.14 0.84 7.09
N THR A 60 -12.25 0.19 6.77
CA THR A 60 -12.55 -1.19 7.17
C THR A 60 -12.50 -2.05 5.92
N GLY A 61 -11.90 -3.23 6.02
CA GLY A 61 -11.89 -4.28 5.02
C GLY A 61 -12.89 -5.39 5.33
N LYS A 62 -13.20 -6.13 4.28
CA LYS A 62 -13.92 -7.40 4.29
C LYS A 62 -13.15 -8.42 3.47
N ASP A 63 -13.47 -9.69 3.66
CA ASP A 63 -12.97 -10.78 2.84
C ASP A 63 -14.03 -11.20 1.81
N VAL A 64 -13.61 -11.55 0.60
CA VAL A 64 -14.49 -12.04 -0.50
C VAL A 64 -14.09 -13.43 -0.99
N VAL A 65 -13.33 -14.13 -0.16
CA VAL A 65 -12.55 -15.33 -0.47
C VAL A 65 -13.39 -16.50 -0.93
N ARG A 66 -14.46 -16.78 -0.18
CA ARG A 66 -15.40 -17.86 -0.53
C ARG A 66 -16.19 -17.57 -1.80
N ALA A 67 -16.53 -16.30 -2.04
CA ALA A 67 -17.17 -15.89 -3.29
C ALA A 67 -16.23 -16.08 -4.48
N ASN A 68 -14.92 -16.10 -4.23
CA ASN A 68 -13.85 -16.24 -5.21
C ASN A 68 -13.21 -17.64 -5.27
N GLY A 69 -13.89 -18.64 -4.70
CA GLY A 69 -13.61 -20.06 -4.98
C GLY A 69 -12.65 -20.76 -4.02
N LEU A 70 -12.12 -20.08 -3.01
CA LEU A 70 -11.38 -20.76 -1.95
C LEU A 70 -12.36 -21.36 -0.93
N LEU A 71 -12.32 -22.68 -0.78
CA LEU A 71 -13.28 -23.44 0.03
C LEU A 71 -12.80 -23.77 1.45
N LEU A 72 -11.52 -23.53 1.74
CA LEU A 72 -10.95 -23.71 3.07
C LEU A 72 -11.56 -22.70 4.05
N ASP A 73 -11.59 -23.03 5.34
CA ASP A 73 -12.41 -22.25 6.27
C ASP A 73 -11.75 -20.97 6.76
N ASP A 74 -10.41 -20.95 6.83
CA ASP A 74 -9.61 -19.85 7.30
C ASP A 74 -8.15 -19.92 6.81
N LEU A 75 -7.33 -18.96 7.26
CA LEU A 75 -5.91 -18.88 6.96
C LEU A 75 -5.13 -20.07 7.52
N ALA A 76 -5.48 -20.59 8.70
CA ALA A 76 -4.83 -21.77 9.27
C ALA A 76 -5.05 -23.00 8.38
N ASP A 77 -6.27 -23.22 7.92
CA ASP A 77 -6.61 -24.30 6.99
C ASP A 77 -5.88 -24.15 5.66
N TYR A 78 -5.74 -22.93 5.15
CA TYR A 78 -4.93 -22.64 3.96
C TYR A 78 -3.46 -23.00 4.15
N ASN A 79 -2.86 -22.56 5.25
CA ASN A 79 -1.48 -22.87 5.60
C ASN A 79 -1.25 -24.38 5.75
N ASN A 80 -2.14 -25.07 6.49
CA ASN A 80 -2.12 -26.53 6.65
C ASN A 80 -2.24 -27.26 5.30
N TRP A 81 -3.08 -26.73 4.39
CA TRP A 81 -3.24 -27.29 3.06
C TRP A 81 -1.93 -27.21 2.27
N ILE A 82 -1.25 -26.05 2.27
CA ILE A 82 0.06 -25.88 1.62
C ILE A 82 1.07 -26.90 2.17
N GLU A 83 1.22 -26.98 3.49
CA GLU A 83 2.17 -27.89 4.13
C GLU A 83 1.89 -29.36 3.79
N SER A 84 0.61 -29.76 3.81
CA SER A 84 0.21 -31.13 3.46
C SER A 84 0.47 -31.50 1.99
N HIS A 85 0.64 -30.50 1.13
CA HIS A 85 0.99 -30.66 -0.29
C HIS A 85 2.48 -30.39 -0.56
N GLY A 86 3.31 -30.33 0.48
CA GLY A 86 4.76 -30.22 0.39
C GLY A 86 5.27 -28.81 0.06
N GLY A 87 4.41 -27.79 0.19
CA GLY A 87 4.81 -26.40 0.13
C GLY A 87 5.24 -25.86 1.49
N ASP A 88 5.75 -24.63 1.50
CA ASP A 88 6.08 -23.85 2.68
C ASP A 88 5.21 -22.57 2.66
N PRO A 89 4.22 -22.42 3.54
CA PRO A 89 3.34 -21.27 3.51
C PRO A 89 4.13 -19.99 3.85
N SER A 90 3.87 -18.91 3.10
CA SER A 90 4.54 -17.63 3.25
C SER A 90 3.60 -16.49 2.89
N ILE A 91 3.75 -15.35 3.58
CA ILE A 91 2.98 -14.12 3.34
C ILE A 91 3.97 -12.96 3.13
N GLY A 92 5.01 -13.17 2.32
CA GLY A 92 6.03 -12.15 2.07
C GLY A 92 6.96 -11.94 3.28
N ASP A 93 7.03 -10.70 3.77
CA ASP A 93 7.94 -10.32 4.86
C ASP A 93 7.51 -10.89 6.23
N LEU A 94 6.23 -11.29 6.36
CA LEU A 94 5.71 -11.92 7.56
C LEU A 94 5.68 -13.44 7.46
N SER A 95 5.84 -14.10 8.59
CA SER A 95 5.63 -15.55 8.68
C SER A 95 4.16 -15.90 8.40
N ALA A 96 3.87 -17.09 7.87
CA ALA A 96 2.49 -17.51 7.58
C ALA A 96 1.57 -17.54 8.81
N THR A 97 2.15 -17.72 10.00
CA THR A 97 1.44 -17.74 11.29
C THR A 97 1.65 -16.46 12.09
N ASP A 98 2.05 -15.36 11.45
CA ASP A 98 2.31 -14.10 12.14
C ASP A 98 1.03 -13.61 12.87
N PRO A 99 1.13 -13.16 14.14
CA PRO A 99 -0.03 -12.73 14.91
C PRO A 99 -0.73 -11.48 14.36
N TYR A 100 -0.11 -10.77 13.40
CA TYR A 100 -0.77 -9.71 12.65
C TYR A 100 -2.06 -10.20 11.95
N PHE A 101 -2.01 -11.40 11.36
CA PHE A 101 -3.14 -12.03 10.70
C PHE A 101 -3.81 -13.06 11.62
N ASN A 102 -5.12 -12.93 11.80
CA ASN A 102 -5.89 -13.89 12.58
C ASN A 102 -6.06 -15.20 11.80
N GLN A 103 -5.44 -16.25 12.31
CA GLN A 103 -5.42 -17.57 11.70
C GLN A 103 -6.79 -18.25 11.60
N ASN A 104 -7.81 -17.79 12.36
CA ASN A 104 -9.15 -18.39 12.39
C ASN A 104 -10.15 -17.68 11.46
N ARG A 105 -9.66 -16.93 10.48
CA ARG A 105 -10.47 -16.32 9.41
C ARG A 105 -9.64 -16.10 8.15
N HIS A 106 -10.32 -15.75 7.05
CA HIS A 106 -9.66 -15.21 5.88
C HIS A 106 -9.20 -13.76 6.10
N ILE A 107 -8.17 -13.35 5.35
CA ILE A 107 -7.60 -12.00 5.43
C ILE A 107 -8.56 -11.04 4.73
N GLN A 108 -8.76 -9.85 5.32
CA GLN A 108 -9.56 -8.81 4.68
C GLN A 108 -8.82 -8.27 3.46
N ASN A 109 -9.33 -8.56 2.27
CA ASN A 109 -8.63 -8.31 1.01
C ASN A 109 -9.34 -7.29 0.10
N VAL A 110 -10.52 -6.79 0.46
CA VAL A 110 -11.18 -5.67 -0.24
C VAL A 110 -11.79 -4.68 0.74
N ILE A 111 -11.86 -3.40 0.36
CA ILE A 111 -12.41 -2.32 1.19
C ILE A 111 -13.92 -2.54 1.35
N ALA A 112 -14.39 -2.56 2.60
CA ALA A 112 -15.80 -2.59 2.95
C ALA A 112 -16.36 -1.17 3.17
N SER A 113 -15.57 -0.29 3.78
CA SER A 113 -15.90 1.13 3.89
C SER A 113 -14.63 1.97 4.11
N GLY A 114 -14.72 3.26 3.82
CA GLY A 114 -13.63 4.22 4.00
C GLY A 114 -13.98 5.57 3.38
N THR A 115 -13.16 6.58 3.67
CA THR A 115 -13.26 7.92 3.10
C THR A 115 -12.16 8.14 2.08
N ARG A 116 -12.52 8.48 0.85
CA ARG A 116 -11.54 8.80 -0.18
C ARG A 116 -10.81 10.10 0.20
N ILE A 117 -9.49 10.05 0.24
CA ILE A 117 -8.63 11.18 0.60
C ILE A 117 -7.72 11.64 -0.55
N GLY A 118 -7.54 10.82 -1.59
CA GLY A 118 -6.69 11.18 -2.72
C GLY A 118 -6.87 10.29 -3.95
N ASP A 119 -6.20 10.69 -5.02
CA ASP A 119 -6.11 9.92 -6.26
C ASP A 119 -5.02 8.83 -6.15
N VAL A 120 -5.18 7.76 -6.92
CA VAL A 120 -4.12 6.79 -7.19
C VAL A 120 -3.81 6.85 -8.68
N ASN A 121 -2.53 6.91 -9.03
CA ASN A 121 -2.09 6.92 -10.42
C ASN A 121 -1.32 5.63 -10.73
N ILE A 122 -1.71 4.95 -11.80
CA ILE A 122 -0.91 3.86 -12.37
C ILE A 122 0.28 4.51 -13.09
N VAL A 123 1.49 4.03 -12.78
CA VAL A 123 2.73 4.52 -13.38
C VAL A 123 3.16 3.54 -14.46
N ASP A 124 2.97 3.93 -15.72
CA ASP A 124 3.29 3.10 -16.88
C ASP A 124 4.77 3.16 -17.28
N ASP A 125 5.45 4.26 -16.96
CA ASP A 125 6.88 4.45 -17.25
C ASP A 125 7.71 4.39 -15.96
N LEU A 126 8.31 3.23 -15.70
CA LEU A 126 9.18 2.99 -14.55
C LEU A 126 10.63 3.43 -14.80
N SER A 127 11.00 3.76 -16.04
CA SER A 127 12.40 3.97 -16.44
C SER A 127 13.07 5.16 -15.73
N ASN A 128 12.26 6.12 -15.29
CA ASN A 128 12.71 7.34 -14.62
C ASN A 128 12.61 7.26 -13.08
N LEU A 129 12.11 6.16 -12.52
CA LEU A 129 11.98 5.99 -11.07
C LEU A 129 13.27 5.54 -10.39
N GLY A 130 14.32 5.19 -11.16
CA GLY A 130 15.58 4.69 -10.62
C GLY A 130 15.44 3.34 -9.89
N LEU A 131 14.33 2.61 -10.13
CA LEU A 131 14.08 1.32 -9.52
C LEU A 131 14.93 0.24 -10.21
N ASP A 132 15.83 -0.39 -9.47
CA ASP A 132 16.56 -1.58 -9.92
C ASP A 132 15.87 -2.82 -9.37
N PHE A 133 15.03 -3.46 -10.21
CA PHE A 133 14.38 -4.72 -9.85
C PHE A 133 15.29 -5.94 -10.01
N GLY A 134 16.45 -5.79 -10.65
CA GLY A 134 17.39 -6.89 -10.91
C GLY A 134 17.98 -7.48 -9.63
N GLN A 135 18.05 -6.69 -8.56
CA GLN A 135 18.53 -7.13 -7.24
C GLN A 135 17.60 -8.14 -6.56
N PHE A 136 16.30 -8.17 -6.91
CA PHE A 136 15.33 -9.06 -6.27
C PHE A 136 15.25 -10.45 -6.92
N GLY A 137 16.03 -10.70 -7.98
CA GLY A 137 15.92 -11.95 -8.74
C GLY A 137 14.52 -12.17 -9.33
N ALA A 138 13.76 -11.09 -9.53
CA ALA A 138 12.37 -11.15 -9.97
C ALA A 138 12.28 -11.82 -11.35
N THR A 139 11.53 -12.92 -11.43
CA THR A 139 11.29 -13.66 -12.69
C THR A 139 9.97 -13.29 -13.35
N GLY A 140 9.20 -12.36 -12.77
CA GLY A 140 7.93 -11.91 -13.30
C GLY A 140 8.08 -11.08 -14.57
N ASN A 141 7.17 -11.28 -15.53
CA ASN A 141 7.14 -10.51 -16.79
C ASN A 141 6.22 -9.27 -16.72
N HIS A 142 5.63 -9.01 -15.54
CA HIS A 142 4.68 -7.94 -15.31
C HIS A 142 5.08 -7.17 -14.05
N THR A 143 5.33 -5.88 -14.23
CA THR A 143 5.49 -4.92 -13.14
C THR A 143 4.42 -3.87 -13.31
N PHE A 144 3.68 -3.58 -12.25
CA PHE A 144 2.82 -2.42 -12.18
C PHE A 144 3.30 -1.57 -11.02
N ALA A 145 3.27 -0.26 -11.18
CA ALA A 145 3.52 0.66 -10.08
C ALA A 145 2.33 1.58 -9.90
N LEU A 146 2.10 1.93 -8.65
CA LEU A 146 1.06 2.84 -8.22
C LEU A 146 1.75 4.00 -7.51
N SER A 147 1.18 5.18 -7.63
CA SER A 147 1.62 6.35 -6.86
C SER A 147 0.41 7.01 -6.21
N VAL A 148 0.64 7.50 -4.99
CA VAL A 148 -0.31 8.28 -4.20
C VAL A 148 0.43 9.48 -3.63
N ASP A 149 -0.31 10.49 -3.20
CA ASP A 149 0.26 11.65 -2.53
C ASP A 149 0.75 11.24 -1.13
N ARG A 150 2.05 11.45 -0.87
CA ARG A 150 2.71 11.09 0.39
C ARG A 150 2.22 11.93 1.57
N GLU A 151 1.79 13.16 1.33
CA GLU A 151 1.28 14.05 2.39
C GLU A 151 -0.05 13.54 2.99
N LEU A 152 -0.71 12.61 2.31
CA LEU A 152 -1.95 11.99 2.75
C LEU A 152 -1.74 10.74 3.61
N LEU A 153 -0.50 10.28 3.80
CA LEU A 153 -0.15 9.11 4.58
C LEU A 153 0.60 9.50 5.86
N PRO A 154 0.42 8.75 6.97
CA PRO A 154 1.23 8.92 8.17
C PRO A 154 2.71 8.61 7.92
N ASP A 155 3.55 9.13 8.80
CA ASP A 155 4.95 8.73 8.91
C ASP A 155 5.07 7.51 9.85
N GLY A 156 6.20 6.81 9.76
CA GLY A 156 6.59 5.70 10.62
C GLY A 156 6.36 4.32 10.00
N ASP A 157 6.47 3.31 10.85
CA ASP A 157 6.32 1.90 10.48
C ASP A 157 4.89 1.58 10.05
N PHE A 158 4.76 0.74 9.03
CA PHE A 158 3.49 0.19 8.60
C PHE A 158 3.63 -1.25 8.13
N LEU A 159 2.57 -2.01 8.35
CA LEU A 159 2.37 -3.28 7.68
C LEU A 159 1.39 -3.06 6.54
N ALA A 160 1.78 -3.45 5.33
CA ALA A 160 0.89 -3.46 4.18
C ALA A 160 0.60 -4.89 3.76
N HIS A 161 -0.56 -5.12 3.14
CA HIS A 161 -0.85 -6.39 2.50
C HIS A 161 -1.67 -6.22 1.23
N LEU A 162 -1.42 -7.11 0.28
CA LEU A 162 -2.13 -7.23 -0.98
C LEU A 162 -2.32 -8.70 -1.31
N GLY A 163 -3.49 -9.06 -1.82
CA GLY A 163 -3.74 -10.38 -2.38
C GLY A 163 -4.77 -10.31 -3.50
N PRO A 164 -4.91 -11.38 -4.30
CA PRO A 164 -6.07 -11.54 -5.16
C PRO A 164 -7.34 -11.76 -4.33
N GLU A 165 -8.50 -11.64 -4.95
CA GLU A 165 -9.80 -11.79 -4.25
C GLU A 165 -10.02 -13.19 -3.65
N CYS A 166 -9.34 -14.20 -4.19
CA CYS A 166 -9.32 -15.56 -3.66
C CYS A 166 -8.35 -15.77 -2.48
N ASP A 167 -7.56 -14.76 -2.09
CA ASP A 167 -6.79 -14.67 -0.83
C ASP A 167 -5.79 -15.81 -0.56
N ASN A 168 -5.45 -16.58 -1.59
CA ASN A 168 -4.49 -17.68 -1.50
C ASN A 168 -3.03 -17.21 -1.74
N ASP A 169 -2.83 -16.01 -2.27
CA ASP A 169 -1.50 -15.47 -2.59
C ASP A 169 -1.31 -14.08 -1.96
N VAL A 170 -1.60 -13.97 -0.66
CA VAL A 170 -1.40 -12.72 0.08
C VAL A 170 0.09 -12.46 0.28
N ILE A 171 0.48 -11.23 0.05
CA ILE A 171 1.83 -10.73 0.30
C ILE A 171 1.70 -9.63 1.34
N ALA A 172 2.42 -9.76 2.45
CA ALA A 172 2.63 -8.69 3.41
C ALA A 172 4.00 -8.06 3.20
N ILE A 173 4.05 -6.76 3.48
CA ILE A 173 5.23 -5.91 3.36
C ILE A 173 5.41 -5.21 4.70
N ASP A 174 6.61 -5.32 5.26
CA ASP A 174 7.03 -4.51 6.40
C ASP A 174 7.78 -3.28 5.87
N GLY A 175 7.25 -2.10 6.16
CA GLY A 175 7.70 -0.86 5.57
C GLY A 175 7.78 0.29 6.56
N GLU A 176 8.56 1.29 6.21
CA GLU A 176 8.72 2.53 6.97
C GLU A 176 8.56 3.73 6.03
N LEU A 177 7.77 4.71 6.45
CA LEU A 177 7.66 6.00 5.78
C LEU A 177 8.36 7.07 6.61
N GLU A 178 9.59 7.45 6.23
CA GLU A 178 10.30 8.54 6.88
C GLU A 178 9.81 9.92 6.40
N GLU A 179 9.87 10.93 7.28
CA GLU A 179 9.78 12.33 6.87
C GLU A 179 10.93 12.63 5.89
N VAL A 180 10.60 13.05 4.67
CA VAL A 180 11.62 13.62 3.78
C VAL A 180 12.00 14.97 4.38
N PRO A 181 13.27 15.21 4.78
CA PRO A 181 13.65 16.49 5.34
C PRO A 181 13.38 17.59 4.32
N GLU A 182 12.43 18.47 4.61
CA GLU A 182 12.29 19.77 3.94
C GLU A 182 13.70 20.39 3.88
N PRO A 183 14.23 20.75 2.69
CA PRO A 183 15.58 21.30 2.59
C PRO A 183 15.60 22.68 3.24
N THR A 184 15.78 22.71 4.56
CA THR A 184 15.98 23.90 5.40
C THR A 184 17.17 24.74 4.91
N THR A 185 18.09 24.12 4.16
CA THR A 185 19.17 24.79 3.43
C THR A 185 18.68 25.76 2.36
N ALA A 186 17.55 25.52 1.68
CA ALA A 186 17.02 26.43 0.66
C ALA A 186 16.50 27.74 1.27
N LEU A 187 15.81 27.66 2.40
CA LEU A 187 15.34 28.83 3.16
C LEU A 187 16.50 29.59 3.81
N ALA A 188 17.48 28.89 4.39
CA ALA A 188 18.67 29.51 4.98
C ALA A 188 19.53 30.24 3.93
N LEU A 189 19.71 29.65 2.75
CA LEU A 189 20.44 30.29 1.64
C LEU A 189 19.69 31.49 1.06
N GLY A 190 18.36 31.42 0.98
CA GLY A 190 17.51 32.56 0.58
C GLY A 190 17.61 33.74 1.55
N ALA A 191 17.59 33.47 2.86
CA ALA A 191 17.72 34.48 3.90
C ALA A 191 19.12 35.13 3.92
N VAL A 192 20.19 34.34 3.78
CA VAL A 192 21.56 34.86 3.67
C VAL A 192 21.74 35.68 2.38
N GLY A 193 21.18 35.22 1.26
CA GLY A 193 21.20 35.95 -0.01
C GLY A 193 20.49 37.31 0.08
N LEU A 194 19.33 37.38 0.75
CA LEU A 194 18.61 38.61 1.01
C LEU A 194 19.37 39.58 1.93
N LEU A 195 20.03 39.08 2.98
CA LEU A 195 20.84 39.88 3.90
C LEU A 195 22.10 40.44 3.23
N VAL A 196 22.78 39.64 2.41
CA VAL A 196 23.96 40.06 1.62
C VAL A 196 23.54 41.04 0.52
N GLY A 197 22.38 40.84 -0.12
CA GLY A 197 21.84 41.75 -1.12
C GLY A 197 21.43 43.12 -0.53
N ALA A 198 20.77 43.13 0.63
CA ALA A 198 20.34 44.35 1.30
C ALA A 198 21.53 45.17 1.84
N SER A 199 22.58 44.51 2.35
CA SER A 199 23.80 45.18 2.83
C SER A 199 24.63 45.79 1.69
N ARG A 200 24.66 45.15 0.51
CA ARG A 200 25.28 45.73 -0.69
C ARG A 200 24.52 46.94 -1.23
N LYS A 201 23.18 46.91 -1.24
CA LYS A 201 22.36 48.06 -1.64
C LYS A 201 22.51 49.28 -0.71
N ARG A 202 22.69 49.06 0.59
CA ARG A 202 22.94 50.17 1.54
C ARG A 202 24.29 50.85 1.30
N ARG A 203 25.37 50.07 1.07
CA ARG A 203 26.69 50.64 0.79
C ARG A 203 26.74 51.45 -0.50
N GLN A 204 26.04 51.03 -1.55
CA GLN A 204 25.94 51.80 -2.80
C GLN A 204 25.16 53.13 -2.66
N ALA A 205 24.28 53.25 -1.66
CA ALA A 205 23.54 54.49 -1.41
C ALA A 205 24.37 55.52 -0.61
N ASP A 206 25.27 55.06 0.25
CA ASP A 206 26.15 55.92 1.07
C ASP A 206 27.36 56.47 0.29
N ASP A 207 27.82 55.77 -0.76
CA ASP A 207 28.91 56.24 -1.64
C ASP A 207 28.44 57.23 -2.74
N ALA A 208 27.14 57.56 -2.80
CA ALA A 208 26.53 58.43 -3.82
C ALA A 208 26.07 59.80 -3.29
N SER A 209 26.44 60.17 -2.05
CA SER A 209 26.14 61.46 -1.39
C SER A 209 27.40 62.25 -1.10
#